data_AF-A0A9D2ACM7-F1
#
_entry.id   AF-A0A9D2ACM7-F1
#
_cell.length_a   1.000
_cell.length_b   1.000
_cell.length_c   1.000
_cell.angle_alpha   90.00
_cell.angle_beta   90.00
_cell.angle_gamma   90.00
#
_symmetry.space_group_name_H-M   'P 1'
#
loop_
_entity.id
_entity.type
_entity.pdbx_description
1 polymer ?
#
loop_
_entity_poly.entity_id
_entity_poly.type
_entity_poly.pdbx_seq_one_letter_code
_entity_poly.pdbx_strand_id
1 'polypeptide(L)'
;MQKLTEKLKQDIHYIESLNSCMNCGVCTAICPAAEFYCYDPRVIVDTVQRQNEEALQELLKSETIWYCGECMSCKTRCPRCNTPGGVIMALRRLSQEEGYFTESEKGRQQFALKRVLGTNILEYGYCVTPDIVRPEMHPEQGPVWEWIYEHREEFYERVHSNYHKEGAGALRKVDDSTLGELRNIFEVTGGKAFLDNIEQCSLNKAQEMGMDSENYFLHTYMDNNGKHQ
;
A
#
# COMPACT_ATOMS: atom_id res chain seq x y z
N MET A 1 -26.20 4.39 -6.61
CA MET A 1 -24.80 4.41 -6.15
C MET A 1 -24.69 5.46 -5.05
N GLN A 2 -24.10 5.12 -3.92
CA GLN A 2 -23.78 6.06 -2.85
C GLN A 2 -22.70 7.04 -3.33
N LYS A 3 -22.74 8.30 -2.88
CA LYS A 3 -21.76 9.32 -3.28
C LYS A 3 -20.36 9.02 -2.69
N LEU A 4 -19.30 9.41 -3.38
CA LEU A 4 -17.91 9.19 -2.93
C LEU A 4 -17.65 9.94 -1.62
N THR A 5 -18.17 11.16 -1.49
CA THR A 5 -18.04 11.95 -0.26
C THR A 5 -18.72 11.28 0.94
N GLU A 6 -19.83 10.58 0.74
CA GLU A 6 -20.54 9.85 1.80
C GLU A 6 -19.75 8.62 2.24
N LYS A 7 -19.16 7.87 1.29
CA LYS A 7 -18.28 6.74 1.61
C LYS A 7 -17.03 7.20 2.36
N LEU A 8 -16.37 8.25 1.86
CA LEU A 8 -15.15 8.81 2.48
C LEU A 8 -15.38 9.21 3.95
N LYS A 9 -16.54 9.81 4.25
CA LYS A 9 -16.91 10.25 5.61
C LYS A 9 -17.13 9.11 6.61
N GLN A 10 -17.28 7.87 6.15
CA GLN A 10 -17.44 6.71 7.02
C GLN A 10 -16.09 6.14 7.47
N ASP A 11 -14.99 6.48 6.79
CA ASP A 11 -13.67 5.97 7.15
C ASP A 11 -13.15 6.66 8.42
N ILE A 12 -12.63 5.85 9.35
CA ILE A 12 -12.12 6.34 10.65
C ILE A 12 -10.97 7.34 10.48
N HIS A 13 -10.10 7.15 9.50
CA HIS A 13 -9.00 8.07 9.25
C HIS A 13 -9.52 9.41 8.78
N TYR A 14 -10.59 9.46 7.98
CA TYR A 14 -11.22 10.73 7.62
C TYR A 14 -11.78 11.43 8.87
N ILE A 15 -12.56 10.70 9.67
CA ILE A 15 -13.25 11.22 10.86
C ILE A 15 -12.26 11.84 11.85
N GLU A 16 -11.13 11.18 12.09
CA GLU A 16 -10.11 11.67 13.04
C GLU A 16 -9.17 12.73 12.45
N SER A 17 -9.06 12.81 11.12
CA SER A 17 -8.01 13.59 10.46
C SER A 17 -8.47 14.89 9.84
N LEU A 18 -9.75 15.05 9.50
CA LEU A 18 -10.26 16.28 8.90
C LEU A 18 -11.16 17.03 9.88
N ASN A 19 -10.65 18.15 10.37
CA ASN A 19 -11.34 19.11 11.21
C ASN A 19 -11.75 20.33 10.38
N SER A 20 -11.11 21.48 10.62
CA SER A 20 -11.37 22.73 9.90
C SER A 20 -10.08 23.23 9.27
N CYS A 21 -9.73 22.71 8.10
CA CYS A 21 -8.56 23.20 7.37
C CYS A 21 -8.79 24.65 6.94
N MET A 22 -7.81 25.48 7.24
CA MET A 22 -7.75 26.90 6.88
C MET A 22 -6.78 27.17 5.72
N ASN A 23 -6.37 26.12 5.01
CA ASN A 23 -5.54 26.20 3.80
C ASN A 23 -4.19 26.93 4.01
N CYS A 24 -3.58 26.79 5.20
CA CYS A 24 -2.37 27.55 5.60
C CYS A 24 -1.03 27.07 5.02
N GLY A 25 -0.94 25.85 4.45
CA GLY A 25 0.29 25.34 3.84
C GLY A 25 1.37 24.77 4.76
N VAL A 26 1.16 24.76 6.08
CA VAL A 26 2.11 24.15 7.02
C VAL A 26 2.37 22.66 6.71
N CYS A 27 1.34 21.94 6.27
CA CYS A 27 1.47 20.53 5.89
C CYS A 27 2.37 20.32 4.67
N THR A 28 2.34 21.24 3.71
CA THR A 28 3.19 21.23 2.51
C THR A 28 4.63 21.54 2.89
N ALA A 29 4.84 22.59 3.69
CA ALA A 29 6.16 23.04 4.11
C ALA A 29 6.95 22.00 4.92
N ILE A 30 6.28 21.08 5.62
CA ILE A 30 6.92 20.02 6.40
C ILE A 30 6.95 18.66 5.66
N CYS A 31 6.39 18.57 4.46
CA CYS A 31 6.25 17.29 3.77
C CYS A 31 7.55 16.92 3.05
N PRO A 32 8.20 15.80 3.37
CA PRO A 32 9.38 15.36 2.61
C PRO A 32 9.04 15.06 1.15
N ALA A 33 7.86 14.51 0.86
CA ALA A 33 7.46 14.23 -0.52
C ALA A 33 7.29 15.50 -1.36
N ALA A 34 6.95 16.64 -0.76
CA ALA A 34 6.85 17.92 -1.48
C ALA A 34 8.22 18.46 -1.95
N GLU A 35 9.33 17.94 -1.41
CA GLU A 35 10.68 18.29 -1.86
C GLU A 35 11.07 17.55 -3.15
N PHE A 36 10.55 16.34 -3.35
CA PHE A 36 10.96 15.46 -4.45
C PHE A 36 9.91 15.29 -5.55
N TYR A 37 8.66 15.64 -5.27
CA TYR A 37 7.53 15.48 -6.19
C TYR A 37 6.76 16.78 -6.30
N CYS A 38 6.07 16.99 -7.43
CA CYS A 38 5.02 18.01 -7.56
C CYS A 38 3.82 17.67 -6.65
N TYR A 39 3.99 17.86 -5.34
CA TYR A 39 3.10 17.32 -4.33
C TYR A 39 2.72 18.38 -3.29
N ASP A 40 1.41 18.62 -3.17
CA ASP A 40 0.86 19.53 -2.17
C ASP A 40 -0.27 18.87 -1.35
N PRO A 41 0.02 18.36 -0.13
CA PRO A 41 -1.00 17.76 0.72
C PRO A 41 -2.10 18.73 1.15
N ARG A 42 -1.87 20.05 1.09
CA ARG A 42 -2.90 21.07 1.32
C ARG A 42 -3.95 21.05 0.22
N VAL A 43 -3.56 20.91 -1.04
CA VAL A 43 -4.48 20.84 -2.19
C VAL A 43 -5.37 19.61 -2.08
N ILE A 44 -4.81 18.47 -1.66
CA ILE A 44 -5.59 17.24 -1.40
C ILE A 44 -6.69 17.52 -0.36
N VAL A 45 -6.30 18.07 0.80
CA VAL A 45 -7.25 18.36 1.89
C VAL A 45 -8.31 19.38 1.45
N ASP A 46 -7.91 20.39 0.68
CA ASP A 46 -8.84 21.40 0.16
C ASP A 46 -9.85 20.79 -0.83
N THR A 47 -9.41 19.93 -1.75
CA THR A 47 -10.28 19.19 -2.67
C THR A 47 -11.31 18.38 -1.90
N VAL A 48 -10.88 17.66 -0.86
CA VAL A 48 -11.78 16.88 0.01
C VAL A 48 -12.77 17.79 0.75
N GLN A 49 -12.30 18.92 1.29
CA GLN A 49 -13.13 19.86 2.04
C GLN A 49 -14.22 20.53 1.19
N ARG A 50 -13.95 20.74 -0.11
CA ARG A 50 -14.94 21.27 -1.08
C ARG A 50 -16.09 20.31 -1.38
N GLN A 51 -15.94 19.02 -1.07
CA GLN A 51 -16.97 17.99 -1.28
C GLN A 51 -17.52 17.95 -2.72
N ASN A 52 -16.66 18.24 -3.70
CA ASN A 52 -17.01 18.14 -5.11
C ASN A 52 -16.72 16.72 -5.60
N GLU A 53 -17.76 16.00 -6.04
CA GLU A 53 -17.67 14.59 -6.45
C GLU A 53 -16.72 14.38 -7.64
N GLU A 54 -16.77 15.26 -8.64
CA GLU A 54 -15.93 15.15 -9.84
C GLU A 54 -14.45 15.32 -9.48
N ALA A 55 -14.12 16.38 -8.73
CA ALA A 55 -12.75 16.63 -8.27
C ALA A 55 -12.24 15.52 -7.34
N LEU A 56 -13.11 14.94 -6.50
CA LEU A 56 -12.76 13.81 -5.66
C LEU A 56 -12.48 12.56 -6.50
N GLN A 57 -13.32 12.26 -7.49
CA GLN A 57 -13.12 11.12 -8.39
C GLN A 57 -11.78 11.24 -9.15
N GLU A 58 -11.48 12.42 -9.70
CA GLU A 58 -10.21 12.64 -10.41
C GLU A 58 -9.01 12.52 -9.47
N LEU A 59 -9.14 12.98 -8.23
CA LEU A 59 -8.11 12.79 -7.21
C LEU A 59 -7.87 11.29 -6.91
N LEU A 60 -8.93 10.48 -6.81
CA LEU A 60 -8.83 9.03 -6.53
C LEU A 60 -8.15 8.24 -7.65
N LYS A 61 -8.22 8.73 -8.91
CA LYS A 61 -7.54 8.14 -10.07
C LYS A 61 -6.10 8.61 -10.23
N SER A 62 -5.69 9.67 -9.53
CA SER A 62 -4.39 10.31 -9.72
C SER A 62 -3.25 9.64 -8.96
N GLU A 63 -2.01 9.90 -9.39
CA GLU A 63 -0.78 9.53 -8.65
C GLU A 63 -0.69 10.23 -7.29
N THR A 64 -1.31 11.41 -7.16
CA THR A 64 -1.07 12.36 -6.07
C THR A 64 -1.25 11.72 -4.70
N ILE A 65 -2.31 10.93 -4.49
CA ILE A 65 -2.55 10.28 -3.19
C ILE A 65 -1.48 9.24 -2.84
N TRP A 66 -0.74 8.72 -3.83
CA TRP A 66 0.28 7.69 -3.65
C TRP A 66 1.67 8.24 -3.31
N TYR A 67 1.91 9.55 -3.45
CA TYR A 67 3.20 10.17 -3.06
C TYR A 67 3.39 10.36 -1.55
N CYS A 68 2.31 10.29 -0.76
CA CYS A 68 2.41 10.37 0.69
C CYS A 68 3.20 9.18 1.26
N GLY A 69 4.34 9.45 1.90
CA GLY A 69 5.10 8.42 2.63
C GLY A 69 4.55 8.10 4.03
N GLU A 70 3.35 8.60 4.38
CA GLU A 70 2.67 8.33 5.66
C GLU A 70 3.53 8.59 6.93
N CYS A 71 4.52 9.48 6.83
CA CYS A 71 5.44 9.81 7.94
C CYS A 71 4.78 10.56 9.12
N MET A 72 3.54 11.03 8.96
CA MET A 72 2.75 11.77 9.95
C MET A 72 3.36 13.10 10.42
N SER A 73 4.39 13.64 9.76
CA SER A 73 4.96 14.96 10.08
C SER A 73 3.92 16.08 10.10
N CYS A 74 2.93 16.02 9.21
CA CYS A 74 1.83 16.99 9.14
C CYS A 74 0.93 17.00 10.40
N LYS A 75 0.75 15.86 11.09
CA LYS A 75 -0.11 15.72 12.28
C LYS A 75 0.36 16.63 13.41
N THR A 76 1.67 16.69 13.63
CA THR A 76 2.28 17.38 14.77
C THR A 76 2.44 18.89 14.57
N ARG A 77 2.05 19.41 13.40
CA ARG A 77 2.27 20.82 13.01
C ARG A 77 1.00 21.56 12.63
N CYS A 78 -0.08 20.87 12.28
CA CYS A 78 -1.29 21.55 11.85
C CYS A 78 -1.91 22.36 13.02
N PRO A 79 -2.07 23.70 12.89
CA PRO A 79 -2.64 24.53 13.95
C PRO A 79 -4.15 24.29 14.18
N ARG A 80 -4.80 23.55 13.27
CA ARG A 80 -6.21 23.16 13.32
C ARG A 80 -6.39 21.67 13.59
N CYS A 81 -5.33 20.98 14.00
CA CYS A 81 -5.33 19.55 14.31
C CYS A 81 -5.81 18.68 13.14
N ASN A 82 -5.59 19.10 11.89
CA ASN A 82 -5.81 18.21 10.74
C ASN A 82 -4.61 17.29 10.55
N THR A 83 -4.87 16.10 10.03
CA THR A 83 -3.84 15.12 9.65
C THR A 83 -3.99 14.78 8.16
N PRO A 84 -3.43 15.59 7.24
CA PRO A 84 -3.47 15.29 5.81
C PRO A 84 -3.09 13.84 5.47
N GLY A 85 -2.09 13.27 6.16
CA GLY A 85 -1.71 11.86 6.00
C GLY A 85 -2.86 10.88 6.23
N GLY A 86 -3.68 11.07 7.26
CA GLY A 86 -4.84 10.21 7.53
C GLY A 86 -6.00 10.45 6.55
N VAL A 87 -6.19 11.69 6.08
CA VAL A 87 -7.12 11.96 4.96
C VAL A 87 -6.68 11.18 3.72
N ILE A 88 -5.39 11.13 3.43
CA ILE A 88 -4.83 10.40 2.29
C ILE A 88 -4.98 8.89 2.47
N MET A 89 -4.82 8.35 3.68
CA MET A 89 -5.10 6.92 3.95
C MET A 89 -6.56 6.57 3.61
N ALA A 90 -7.52 7.39 4.04
CA ALA A 90 -8.93 7.21 3.69
C ALA A 90 -9.18 7.28 2.18
N LEU A 91 -8.51 8.21 1.47
CA LEU A 91 -8.59 8.32 0.02
C LEU A 91 -8.00 7.11 -0.70
N ARG A 92 -6.85 6.58 -0.25
CA ARG A 92 -6.24 5.37 -0.82
C ARG A 92 -7.18 4.18 -0.67
N ARG A 93 -7.76 4.00 0.51
CA ARG A 93 -8.76 2.96 0.75
C ARG A 93 -9.94 3.09 -0.20
N LEU A 94 -10.53 4.28 -0.30
CA LEU A 94 -11.66 4.52 -1.20
C LEU A 94 -11.29 4.29 -2.67
N SER A 95 -10.08 4.69 -3.09
CA SER A 95 -9.57 4.44 -4.44
C SER A 95 -9.43 2.94 -4.73
N GLN A 96 -9.02 2.14 -3.72
CA GLN A 96 -8.94 0.69 -3.80
C GLN A 96 -10.32 0.03 -3.83
N GLU A 97 -11.26 0.49 -3.01
CA GLU A 97 -12.64 -0.01 -2.96
C GLU A 97 -13.40 0.25 -4.27
N GLU A 98 -13.25 1.45 -4.86
CA GLU A 98 -13.92 1.81 -6.12
C GLU A 98 -13.14 1.38 -7.37
N GLY A 99 -11.93 0.82 -7.22
CA GLY A 99 -11.09 0.37 -8.34
C GLY A 99 -10.30 1.48 -9.07
N TYR A 100 -10.42 2.73 -8.65
CA TYR A 100 -9.72 3.87 -9.26
C TYR A 100 -8.19 3.81 -9.14
N PHE A 101 -7.65 3.05 -8.19
CA PHE A 101 -6.20 2.85 -8.07
C PHE A 101 -5.58 2.28 -9.35
N THR A 102 -6.38 1.57 -10.17
CA THR A 102 -5.93 0.98 -11.44
C THR A 102 -5.64 1.99 -12.54
N GLU A 103 -6.06 3.25 -12.37
CA GLU A 103 -5.86 4.31 -13.38
C GLU A 103 -4.51 5.01 -13.28
N SER A 104 -3.82 4.90 -12.13
CA SER A 104 -2.50 5.47 -11.90
C SER A 104 -1.41 4.40 -11.94
N GLU A 105 -0.20 4.78 -12.31
CA GLU A 105 0.98 3.93 -12.20
C GLU A 105 1.24 3.52 -10.74
N LYS A 106 1.35 4.49 -9.81
CA LYS A 106 1.64 4.18 -8.40
C LYS A 106 0.47 3.48 -7.71
N GLY A 107 -0.77 3.76 -8.11
CA GLY A 107 -1.92 3.02 -7.61
C GLY A 107 -1.87 1.55 -8.03
N ARG A 108 -1.57 1.24 -9.30
CA ARG A 108 -1.50 -0.15 -9.78
C ARG A 108 -0.47 -1.03 -9.06
N GLN A 109 0.56 -0.44 -8.46
CA GLN A 109 1.52 -1.17 -7.62
C GLN A 109 0.88 -1.86 -6.40
N GLN A 110 -0.33 -1.47 -6.00
CA GLN A 110 -1.11 -2.19 -4.98
C GLN A 110 -1.41 -3.65 -5.37
N PHE A 111 -1.49 -3.95 -6.67
CA PHE A 111 -1.62 -5.32 -7.15
C PHE A 111 -0.40 -6.18 -6.78
N ALA A 112 0.80 -5.65 -7.04
CA ALA A 112 2.04 -6.31 -6.71
C ALA A 112 2.18 -6.50 -5.20
N LEU A 113 1.89 -5.46 -4.41
CA LEU A 113 1.91 -5.53 -2.95
C LEU A 113 0.91 -6.56 -2.41
N LYS A 114 -0.30 -6.63 -2.96
CA LYS A 114 -1.30 -7.63 -2.58
C LYS A 114 -0.81 -9.05 -2.86
N ARG A 115 -0.25 -9.31 -4.04
CA ARG A 115 0.18 -10.66 -4.44
C ARG A 115 1.45 -11.12 -3.75
N VAL A 116 2.36 -10.20 -3.43
CA VAL A 116 3.56 -10.52 -2.65
C VAL A 116 3.19 -10.55 -1.18
N LEU A 117 3.01 -9.38 -0.55
CA LEU A 117 2.87 -9.28 0.91
C LEU A 117 1.59 -9.93 1.43
N GLY A 118 0.45 -9.72 0.76
CA GLY A 118 -0.83 -10.27 1.19
C GLY A 118 -0.82 -11.80 1.19
N THR A 119 -0.31 -12.42 0.12
CA THR A 119 -0.14 -13.87 0.03
C THR A 119 0.81 -14.38 1.10
N ASN A 120 1.95 -13.71 1.31
CA ASN A 120 2.94 -14.18 2.29
C ASN A 120 2.41 -14.17 3.73
N ILE A 121 1.63 -13.15 4.08
CA ILE A 121 1.02 -13.07 5.41
C ILE A 121 0.09 -14.27 5.59
N LEU A 122 -0.72 -14.62 4.58
CA LEU A 122 -1.71 -15.69 4.68
C LEU A 122 -1.12 -17.10 4.52
N GLU A 123 0.04 -17.24 3.86
CA GLU A 123 0.72 -18.53 3.65
C GLU A 123 1.78 -18.81 4.70
N TYR A 124 2.60 -17.83 5.06
CA TYR A 124 3.76 -17.99 5.93
C TYR A 124 3.63 -17.27 7.28
N GLY A 125 2.66 -16.36 7.44
CA GLY A 125 2.52 -15.53 8.64
C GLY A 125 3.52 -14.37 8.73
N TYR A 126 4.22 -14.06 7.63
CA TYR A 126 5.19 -12.96 7.55
C TYR A 126 4.90 -12.08 6.34
N CYS A 127 5.19 -10.78 6.44
CA CYS A 127 5.13 -9.89 5.28
C CYS A 127 6.19 -10.26 4.23
N VAL A 128 7.41 -10.55 4.71
CA VAL A 128 8.57 -10.89 3.88
C VAL A 128 9.33 -12.03 4.53
N THR A 129 9.67 -13.05 3.75
CA THR A 129 10.57 -14.14 4.12
C THR A 129 11.77 -14.17 3.18
N PRO A 130 12.89 -14.79 3.58
CA PRO A 130 14.04 -14.95 2.68
C PRO A 130 13.69 -15.70 1.40
N ASP A 131 12.76 -16.67 1.45
CA ASP A 131 12.41 -17.53 0.31
C ASP A 131 11.74 -16.79 -0.86
N ILE A 132 11.12 -15.63 -0.59
CA ILE A 132 10.39 -14.87 -1.62
C ILE A 132 11.23 -13.75 -2.24
N VAL A 133 12.32 -13.32 -1.58
CA VAL A 133 13.19 -12.24 -2.06
C VAL A 133 14.21 -12.85 -3.02
N ARG A 134 13.72 -13.24 -4.18
CA ARG A 134 14.53 -13.91 -5.22
C ARG A 134 15.56 -12.93 -5.81
N PRO A 135 16.85 -13.30 -5.92
CA PRO A 135 17.88 -12.41 -6.46
C PRO A 135 17.55 -11.83 -7.84
N GLU A 136 16.87 -12.59 -8.71
CA GLU A 136 16.51 -12.14 -10.06
C GLU A 136 15.47 -11.02 -10.07
N MET A 137 14.61 -10.98 -9.04
CA MET A 137 13.58 -9.94 -8.86
C MET A 137 14.08 -8.75 -8.04
N HIS A 138 15.23 -8.90 -7.38
CA HIS A 138 15.80 -7.95 -6.43
C HIS A 138 17.31 -7.74 -6.67
N PRO A 139 17.74 -7.33 -7.88
CA PRO A 139 19.14 -7.18 -8.23
C PRO A 139 19.87 -6.14 -7.36
N GLU A 140 19.14 -5.20 -6.76
CA GLU A 140 19.67 -4.18 -5.86
C GLU A 140 20.28 -4.75 -4.57
N GLN A 141 19.92 -5.99 -4.19
CA GLN A 141 20.49 -6.67 -3.02
C GLN A 141 21.93 -7.15 -3.28
N GLY A 142 22.31 -7.29 -4.55
CA GLY A 142 23.66 -7.62 -4.98
C GLY A 142 24.10 -9.07 -4.67
N PRO A 143 25.37 -9.39 -4.97
CA PRO A 143 25.87 -10.78 -4.96
C PRO A 143 25.97 -11.38 -3.55
N VAL A 144 26.01 -10.55 -2.50
CA VAL A 144 26.00 -11.04 -1.12
C VAL A 144 24.66 -11.69 -0.80
N TRP A 145 23.57 -11.07 -1.24
CA TRP A 145 22.24 -11.64 -1.05
C TRP A 145 22.03 -12.90 -1.88
N GLU A 146 22.52 -12.93 -3.11
CA GLU A 146 22.50 -14.13 -3.96
C GLU A 146 23.16 -15.32 -3.26
N TRP A 147 24.35 -15.12 -2.69
CA TRP A 147 25.03 -16.14 -1.89
C TRP A 147 24.22 -16.56 -0.66
N ILE A 148 23.66 -15.60 0.09
CA ILE A 148 22.82 -15.89 1.28
C ILE A 148 21.60 -16.71 0.87
N TYR A 149 20.94 -16.36 -0.23
CA TYR A 149 19.74 -17.05 -0.72
C TYR A 149 20.05 -18.52 -1.07
N GLU A 150 21.17 -18.78 -1.74
CA GLU A 150 21.63 -20.14 -2.06
C GLU A 150 22.01 -20.96 -0.82
N HIS A 151 22.55 -20.31 0.21
CA HIS A 151 23.08 -20.96 1.43
C HIS A 151 22.19 -20.72 2.67
N ARG A 152 20.92 -20.35 2.47
CA ARG A 152 20.07 -19.78 3.52
C ARG A 152 19.87 -20.69 4.73
N GLU A 153 19.76 -22.01 4.53
CA GLU A 153 19.64 -22.97 5.64
C GLU A 153 20.85 -22.90 6.59
N GLU A 154 22.06 -22.99 6.04
CA GLU A 154 23.30 -22.90 6.82
C GLU A 154 23.49 -21.50 7.42
N PHE A 155 23.24 -20.46 6.62
CA PHE A 155 23.38 -19.07 7.06
C PHE A 155 22.48 -18.78 8.27
N TYR A 156 21.19 -19.12 8.17
CA TYR A 156 20.23 -18.86 9.22
C TYR A 156 20.46 -19.71 10.47
N GLU A 157 20.97 -20.94 10.32
CA GLU A 157 21.44 -21.74 11.45
C GLU A 157 22.63 -21.07 12.17
N ARG A 158 23.61 -20.56 11.42
CA ARG A 158 24.81 -19.89 11.96
C ARG A 158 24.52 -18.60 12.71
N VAL A 159 23.48 -17.88 12.32
CA VAL A 159 23.02 -16.67 13.05
C VAL A 159 21.97 -17.00 14.12
N HIS A 160 21.77 -18.28 14.43
CA HIS A 160 20.85 -18.77 15.45
C HIS A 160 19.38 -18.35 15.22
N SER A 161 18.98 -18.23 13.95
CA SER A 161 17.58 -18.05 13.56
C SER A 161 16.82 -19.37 13.69
N ASN A 162 15.51 -19.30 13.92
CA ASN A 162 14.64 -20.47 13.97
C ASN A 162 14.03 -20.78 12.59
N TYR A 163 14.79 -20.51 11.52
CA TYR A 163 14.34 -20.59 10.14
C TYR A 163 13.66 -21.93 9.82
N HIS A 164 12.40 -21.87 9.41
CA HIS A 164 11.55 -23.03 9.04
C HIS A 164 11.36 -24.09 10.15
N LYS A 165 11.81 -23.79 11.38
CA LYS A 165 11.72 -24.66 12.54
C LYS A 165 10.54 -24.24 13.43
N GLU A 166 10.01 -25.20 14.18
CA GLU A 166 8.97 -24.94 15.18
C GLU A 166 9.57 -24.30 16.44
N GLY A 167 8.73 -23.69 17.28
CA GLY A 167 9.16 -23.01 18.50
C GLY A 167 9.47 -21.52 18.31
N ALA A 168 9.97 -20.87 19.37
CA ALA A 168 10.21 -19.42 19.37
C ALA A 168 11.49 -19.05 18.60
N GLY A 169 11.43 -17.96 17.84
CA GLY A 169 12.60 -17.38 17.18
C GLY A 169 12.25 -16.65 15.89
N ALA A 170 13.24 -15.96 15.31
CA ALA A 170 13.09 -15.29 14.03
C ALA A 170 12.86 -16.31 12.91
N LEU A 171 12.02 -15.97 11.94
CA LEU A 171 11.73 -16.78 10.74
C LEU A 171 11.23 -18.21 11.05
N ARG A 172 10.67 -18.41 12.25
CA ARG A 172 10.04 -19.67 12.65
C ARG A 172 8.93 -20.07 11.71
N LYS A 173 8.72 -21.37 11.55
CA LYS A 173 7.52 -21.91 10.93
C LYS A 173 6.32 -21.56 11.81
N VAL A 174 5.33 -20.88 11.22
CA VAL A 174 4.04 -20.64 11.86
C VAL A 174 3.20 -21.89 11.67
N ASP A 175 2.58 -22.39 12.74
CA ASP A 175 1.78 -23.59 12.70
C ASP A 175 0.45 -23.37 11.97
N ASP A 176 -0.11 -24.45 11.42
CA ASP A 176 -1.32 -24.39 10.59
C ASP A 176 -2.54 -23.88 11.36
N SER A 177 -2.61 -24.10 12.68
CA SER A 177 -3.72 -23.58 13.49
C SER A 177 -3.66 -22.06 13.63
N THR A 178 -2.48 -21.50 13.91
CA THR A 178 -2.25 -20.05 13.93
C THR A 178 -2.50 -19.42 12.55
N LEU A 179 -2.05 -20.05 11.46
CA LEU A 179 -2.35 -19.57 10.10
C LEU A 179 -3.86 -19.65 9.79
N GLY A 180 -4.56 -20.67 10.28
CA GLY A 180 -6.01 -20.77 10.21
C GLY A 180 -6.71 -19.62 10.92
N GLU A 181 -6.28 -19.27 12.13
CA GLU A 181 -6.80 -18.10 12.86
C GLU A 181 -6.54 -16.80 12.11
N LEU A 182 -5.34 -16.62 11.55
CA LEU A 182 -4.99 -15.44 10.76
C LEU A 182 -5.90 -15.29 9.54
N ARG A 183 -6.17 -16.37 8.80
CA ARG A 183 -7.11 -16.37 7.68
C ARG A 183 -8.52 -16.01 8.14
N ASN A 184 -8.97 -16.57 9.27
CA ASN A 184 -10.28 -16.23 9.85
C ASN A 184 -10.38 -14.74 10.23
N ILE A 185 -9.31 -14.14 10.76
CA ILE A 185 -9.27 -12.69 11.04
C ILE A 185 -9.50 -11.90 9.74
N PHE A 186 -8.82 -12.25 8.66
CA PHE A 186 -9.01 -11.59 7.36
C PHE A 186 -10.42 -11.77 6.81
N GLU A 187 -11.05 -12.93 7.01
CA GLU A 187 -12.45 -13.15 6.64
C GLU A 187 -13.40 -12.24 7.43
N VAL A 188 -13.35 -12.28 8.77
CA VAL A 188 -14.33 -11.58 9.62
C VAL A 188 -14.17 -10.06 9.60
N THR A 189 -12.95 -9.56 9.36
CA THR A 189 -12.67 -8.12 9.27
C THR A 189 -12.96 -7.54 7.88
N GLY A 190 -13.27 -8.40 6.89
CA GLY A 190 -13.40 -8.01 5.49
C GLY A 190 -12.07 -7.81 4.76
N GLY A 191 -10.93 -8.09 5.41
CA GLY A 191 -9.60 -8.00 4.80
C GLY A 191 -9.46 -8.90 3.57
N LYS A 192 -10.02 -10.12 3.58
CA LYS A 192 -10.00 -10.98 2.39
C LYS A 192 -10.80 -10.38 1.25
N ALA A 193 -12.03 -9.93 1.50
CA ALA A 193 -12.86 -9.29 0.48
C ALA A 193 -12.17 -8.06 -0.12
N PHE A 194 -11.44 -7.30 0.70
CA PHE A 194 -10.64 -6.17 0.24
C PHE A 194 -9.47 -6.60 -0.68
N LEU A 195 -8.72 -7.64 -0.31
CA LEU A 195 -7.65 -8.17 -1.17
C LEU A 195 -8.20 -8.78 -2.48
N ASP A 196 -9.34 -9.48 -2.40
CA ASP A 196 -10.02 -10.04 -3.56
C ASP A 196 -10.54 -8.93 -4.51
N ASN A 197 -10.98 -7.79 -3.97
CA ASN A 197 -11.36 -6.63 -4.76
C ASN A 197 -10.16 -6.04 -5.52
N ILE A 198 -9.02 -5.86 -4.85
CA ILE A 198 -7.79 -5.39 -5.50
C ILE A 198 -7.39 -6.35 -6.63
N GLU A 199 -7.44 -7.66 -6.39
CA GLU A 199 -7.17 -8.68 -7.40
C GLU A 199 -8.11 -8.53 -8.61
N GLN A 200 -9.43 -8.48 -8.37
CA GLN A 200 -10.41 -8.42 -9.44
C GLN A 200 -10.31 -7.14 -10.27
N CYS A 201 -10.17 -5.97 -9.63
CA CYS A 201 -9.97 -4.70 -10.33
C CYS A 201 -8.70 -4.72 -11.19
N SER A 202 -7.62 -5.31 -10.67
CA SER A 202 -6.34 -5.41 -11.36
C SER A 202 -6.41 -6.36 -12.56
N LEU A 203 -7.09 -7.51 -12.43
CA LEU A 203 -7.31 -8.44 -13.54
C LEU A 203 -8.20 -7.86 -14.63
N ASN A 204 -9.22 -7.08 -14.26
CA ASN A 204 -10.03 -6.34 -15.24
C ASN A 204 -9.15 -5.34 -15.99
N LYS A 205 -8.29 -4.59 -15.27
CA LYS A 205 -7.37 -3.65 -15.91
C LYS A 205 -6.35 -4.34 -16.81
N ALA A 206 -5.86 -5.52 -16.43
CA ALA A 206 -4.98 -6.33 -17.27
C ALA A 206 -5.65 -6.68 -18.61
N GLN A 207 -6.93 -7.09 -18.58
CA GLN A 207 -7.70 -7.37 -19.79
C GLN A 207 -7.90 -6.14 -20.66
N GLU A 208 -8.22 -4.98 -20.07
CA GLU A 208 -8.32 -3.70 -20.79
C GLU A 208 -6.99 -3.34 -21.49
N MET A 209 -5.87 -3.66 -20.87
CA MET A 209 -4.53 -3.42 -21.40
C MET A 209 -4.02 -4.53 -22.33
N GLY A 210 -4.81 -5.58 -22.57
CA GLY A 210 -4.42 -6.72 -23.41
C GLY A 210 -3.27 -7.55 -22.84
N MET A 211 -3.11 -7.55 -21.51
CA MET A 211 -2.09 -8.32 -20.79
C MET A 211 -2.74 -9.49 -20.05
N ASP A 212 -2.05 -10.63 -20.00
CA ASP A 212 -2.40 -11.67 -19.03
C ASP A 212 -1.99 -11.25 -17.61
N SER A 213 -2.38 -12.06 -16.63
CA SER A 213 -2.17 -11.76 -15.23
C SER A 213 -0.69 -11.69 -14.81
N GLU A 214 0.19 -12.47 -15.43
CA GLU A 214 1.60 -12.56 -15.07
C GLU A 214 2.37 -11.39 -15.67
N ASN A 215 2.12 -11.12 -16.95
CA ASN A 215 2.65 -9.95 -17.64
C ASN A 215 2.17 -8.65 -17.00
N TYR A 216 0.91 -8.57 -16.58
CA TYR A 216 0.40 -7.41 -15.85
C TYR A 216 1.06 -7.26 -14.48
N PHE A 217 1.26 -8.35 -13.72
CA PHE A 217 2.00 -8.30 -12.46
C PHE A 217 3.41 -7.73 -12.66
N LEU A 218 4.17 -8.26 -13.62
CA LEU A 218 5.51 -7.78 -13.95
C LEU A 218 5.51 -6.31 -14.39
N HIS A 219 4.52 -5.90 -15.20
CA HIS A 219 4.33 -4.51 -15.59
C HIS A 219 4.11 -3.61 -14.36
N THR A 220 3.20 -3.97 -13.45
CA THR A 220 2.96 -3.17 -12.23
C THR A 220 4.16 -3.14 -11.28
N TYR A 221 5.02 -4.16 -11.32
CA TYR A 221 6.20 -4.26 -10.46
C TYR A 221 7.40 -3.48 -11.00
N MET A 222 7.62 -3.51 -12.32
CA MET A 222 8.85 -3.00 -12.96
C MET A 222 8.68 -1.64 -13.64
N ASP A 223 7.48 -1.26 -14.06
CA ASP A 223 7.29 -0.05 -14.86
C ASP A 223 7.41 1.23 -14.02
N ASN A 224 8.05 2.24 -14.61
CA ASN A 224 8.18 3.58 -14.04
C ASN A 224 8.26 4.60 -15.17
N ASN A 225 7.26 5.48 -15.28
CA ASN A 225 7.18 6.43 -16.38
C ASN A 225 8.21 7.58 -16.30
N GLY A 226 8.90 7.75 -15.17
CA GLY A 226 9.93 8.77 -14.97
C GLY A 226 9.41 10.22 -14.89
N LYS A 227 8.11 10.44 -14.80
CA LYS A 227 7.44 11.77 -14.84
C LYS A 227 6.86 12.20 -13.49
N HIS A 228 7.43 11.71 -12.39
CA HIS A 228 6.92 12.02 -11.06
C HIS A 228 7.55 13.27 -10.43
N GLN A 229 8.62 13.82 -11.02
CA GLN A 229 9.29 15.04 -10.56
C GLN A 229 8.73 16.28 -11.27
#